data_AF-A0A2H3IJP0-F1
#
_entry.id   AF-A0A2H3IJP0-F1
#
_cell.length_a   1.000
_cell.length_b   1.000
_cell.length_c   1.000
_cell.angle_alpha   90.00
_cell.angle_beta   90.00
_cell.angle_gamma   90.00
#
_symmetry.space_group_name_H-M   'P 1'
#
loop_
_entity.id
_entity.type
_entity.pdbx_description
1 polymer ?
#
loop_
_entity_poly.entity_id
_entity_poly.type
_entity_poly.pdbx_seq_one_letter_code
_entity_poly.pdbx_strand_id
1 'polypeptide(L)'
;MTDLTPSVQELLREKRKQIATDTDIPQTPPRDPKNVNEFLKEAYRINSHIQSLLHYLQSIRHSYLSIHTTKKKPDAPAAATPKTTTTNLPTQNLTDADRDSIDSSTALLLRDLSSSISNLQSAEQLRQETERQLLHKKYGHLKGTGVLWRWAAGAESPDEGKSEEQISAEESARNIRTVRENVLWFLRRNLEQVAEVQRGMVEKRIERVREKEKSVLYKAAIPQEQIQRQRQEWEQPTVAVGREQQQKYEKASTLSDQETATIESQLSAEQLQLFAEENDMMLRHYEDTLSKVQNAEKSLLEISSLQQTLVSHLSTQEEYISQLVTDASTTAENVGKGNKELKRANERKSTAQMVFWCTAGLCVWLVVWDAIF
;
A
#
# COMPACT_ATOMS: atom_id res chain seq x y z
N MET A 1 0.47 39.29 -7.12
CA MET A 1 0.48 38.81 -5.72
C MET A 1 1.79 39.26 -5.11
N THR A 2 1.75 40.12 -4.11
CA THR A 2 2.94 40.66 -3.43
C THR A 2 3.53 39.61 -2.49
N ASP A 3 4.83 39.39 -2.59
CA ASP A 3 5.55 38.47 -1.72
C ASP A 3 5.67 39.08 -0.31
N LEU A 4 4.90 38.53 0.63
CA LEU A 4 4.82 38.97 2.03
C LEU A 4 5.89 38.32 2.93
N THR A 5 6.68 37.40 2.37
CA THR A 5 7.73 36.66 3.08
C THR A 5 8.73 37.56 3.82
N PRO A 6 9.25 38.67 3.25
CA PRO A 6 10.21 39.53 3.97
C PRO A 6 9.58 40.24 5.17
N SER A 7 8.36 40.76 5.03
CA SER A 7 7.62 41.44 6.11
C SER A 7 7.31 40.49 7.27
N VAL A 8 6.96 39.23 6.96
CA VAL A 8 6.74 38.19 7.97
C VAL A 8 8.04 37.85 8.70
N GLN A 9 9.17 37.75 7.99
CA GLN A 9 10.47 37.46 8.59
C GLN A 9 10.93 38.57 9.55
N GLU A 10 10.64 39.83 9.21
CA GLU A 10 10.96 40.99 10.03
C GLU A 10 10.12 41.01 11.32
N LEU A 11 8.80 40.80 11.21
CA LEU A 11 7.89 40.66 12.35
C LEU A 11 8.25 39.48 13.26
N LEU A 12 8.67 38.35 12.68
CA LEU A 12 9.13 37.18 13.46
C LEU A 12 10.43 37.48 14.23
N ARG A 13 11.38 38.22 13.63
CA ARG A 13 12.60 38.64 14.32
C ARG A 13 12.30 39.60 15.46
N GLU A 14 11.37 40.52 15.26
CA GLU A 14 10.95 41.48 16.28
C GLU A 14 10.22 40.79 17.45
N LYS A 15 9.31 39.87 17.15
CA LYS A 15 8.62 39.06 18.18
C LYS A 15 9.55 38.11 18.92
N ARG A 16 10.54 37.50 18.25
CA ARG A 16 11.54 36.65 18.91
C ARG A 16 12.40 37.46 19.90
N LYS A 17 12.71 38.73 19.61
CA LYS A 17 13.41 39.62 20.54
C LYS A 17 12.55 39.96 21.77
N GLN A 18 11.24 40.16 21.59
CA GLN A 18 10.29 40.39 22.69
C GLN A 18 10.11 39.15 23.57
N ILE A 19 10.08 37.96 22.97
CA ILE A 19 10.01 36.66 23.68
C ILE A 19 11.29 36.38 24.47
N ALA A 20 12.46 36.82 23.98
CA ALA A 20 13.73 36.64 24.69
C ALA A 20 13.88 37.53 25.93
N THR A 21 13.07 38.59 26.06
CA THR A 21 13.06 39.49 27.22
C THR A 21 12.01 39.14 28.27
N ASP A 22 11.08 38.24 27.95
CA ASP A 22 9.99 37.82 28.84
C ASP A 22 10.38 36.46 29.47
N THR A 23 10.89 36.51 30.70
CA THR A 23 11.49 35.33 31.39
C THR A 23 10.43 34.35 31.93
N ASP A 24 9.14 34.62 31.71
CA ASP A 24 8.01 33.91 32.31
C ASP A 24 7.23 33.05 31.29
N ILE A 25 7.93 32.37 30.37
CA ILE A 25 7.30 31.31 29.57
C ILE A 25 7.46 30.00 30.33
N PRO A 26 6.37 29.29 30.69
CA PRO A 26 6.46 27.93 31.18
C PRO A 26 7.16 27.08 30.13
N GLN A 27 8.42 26.72 30.38
CA GLN A 27 9.10 25.73 29.56
C GLN A 27 8.35 24.43 29.75
N THR A 28 7.56 24.05 28.74
CA THR A 28 7.07 22.69 28.63
C THR A 28 8.31 21.79 28.72
N PRO A 29 8.36 20.84 29.69
CA PRO A 29 9.51 19.99 29.83
C PRO A 29 9.74 19.30 28.49
N PRO A 30 10.97 19.32 27.94
CA PRO A 30 11.24 18.73 26.64
C PRO A 30 10.88 17.26 26.72
N ARG A 31 9.76 16.90 26.07
CA ARG A 31 9.30 15.52 25.96
C ARG A 31 10.42 14.75 25.28
N ASP A 32 10.90 13.71 25.97
CA ASP A 32 12.12 12.98 25.64
C ASP A 32 12.14 12.58 24.15
N PRO A 33 12.99 13.21 23.31
CA PRO A 33 12.95 13.05 21.85
C PRO A 33 13.29 11.62 21.41
N LYS A 34 13.89 10.82 22.30
CA LYS A 34 14.26 9.42 22.04
C LYS A 34 13.06 8.52 21.73
N ASN A 35 11.93 8.70 22.41
CA ASN A 35 10.74 7.85 22.23
C ASN A 35 9.88 8.24 21.01
N VAL A 36 9.98 9.50 20.57
CA VAL A 36 9.36 9.95 19.31
C VAL A 36 10.14 9.38 18.11
N ASN A 37 11.44 9.16 18.28
CA ASN A 37 12.31 8.66 17.22
C ASN A 37 12.16 7.16 16.96
N GLU A 38 11.87 6.30 17.93
CA GLU A 38 11.88 4.84 17.68
C GLU A 38 10.77 4.39 16.73
N PHE A 39 9.52 4.79 16.99
CA PHE A 39 8.40 4.49 16.08
C PHE A 39 8.64 5.03 14.68
N LEU A 40 9.05 6.30 14.57
CA LEU A 40 9.28 6.93 13.27
C LEU A 40 10.47 6.31 12.55
N LYS A 41 11.54 5.94 13.26
CA LYS A 41 12.72 5.27 12.70
C LYS A 41 12.36 3.91 12.12
N GLU A 42 11.57 3.12 12.83
CA GLU A 42 11.07 1.83 12.31
C GLU A 42 10.11 2.06 11.14
N ALA A 43 9.21 3.05 11.20
CA ALA A 43 8.35 3.40 10.08
C ALA A 43 9.15 3.81 8.82
N TYR A 44 10.19 4.63 8.95
CA TYR A 44 11.08 5.00 7.85
C TYR A 44 11.84 3.80 7.31
N ARG A 45 12.31 2.90 8.18
CA ARG A 45 12.98 1.67 7.78
C ARG A 45 12.04 0.78 6.96
N ILE A 46 10.83 0.53 7.44
CA ILE A 46 9.79 -0.22 6.71
C ILE A 46 9.51 0.44 5.36
N ASN A 47 9.30 1.76 5.34
CA ASN A 47 9.04 2.49 4.08
C ASN A 47 10.21 2.35 3.09
N SER A 48 11.45 2.42 3.56
CA SER A 48 12.63 2.25 2.70
C SER A 48 12.67 0.86 2.07
N HIS A 49 12.29 -0.17 2.82
CA HIS A 49 12.21 -1.55 2.31
C HIS A 49 11.06 -1.73 1.32
N ILE A 50 9.89 -1.14 1.57
CA ILE A 50 8.75 -1.13 0.62
C ILE A 50 9.15 -0.45 -0.70
N GLN A 51 9.79 0.72 -0.64
CA GLN A 51 10.23 1.45 -1.84
C GLN A 51 11.32 0.70 -2.60
N SER A 52 12.27 0.10 -1.87
CA SER A 52 13.32 -0.73 -2.48
C SER A 52 12.72 -1.93 -3.21
N LEU A 53 11.72 -2.59 -2.60
CA LEU A 53 11.01 -3.72 -3.20
C LEU A 53 10.23 -3.29 -4.46
N LEU A 54 9.55 -2.14 -4.39
CA LEU A 54 8.82 -1.58 -5.54
C LEU A 54 9.77 -1.28 -6.71
N HIS A 55 10.89 -0.60 -6.45
CA HIS A 55 11.88 -0.31 -7.48
C HIS A 55 12.51 -1.58 -8.05
N TYR A 56 12.80 -2.56 -7.20
CA TYR A 56 13.27 -3.87 -7.63
C TYR A 56 12.27 -4.53 -8.59
N LEU A 57 10.99 -4.67 -8.19
CA LEU A 57 9.95 -5.28 -9.02
C LEU A 57 9.76 -4.55 -10.36
N GLN A 58 9.80 -3.22 -10.36
CA GLN A 58 9.74 -2.42 -11.59
C GLN A 58 10.93 -2.68 -12.52
N SER A 59 12.14 -2.79 -11.96
CA SER A 59 13.35 -3.04 -12.74
C SER A 59 13.35 -4.43 -13.39
N ILE A 60 12.88 -5.45 -12.68
CA ILE A 60 12.83 -6.82 -13.18
C ILE A 60 11.60 -7.11 -14.04
N ARG A 61 10.60 -6.21 -14.09
CA ARG A 61 9.34 -6.43 -14.83
C ARG A 61 9.57 -6.83 -16.27
N HIS A 62 10.49 -6.17 -16.96
CA HIS A 62 10.77 -6.44 -18.37
C HIS A 62 11.43 -7.81 -18.56
N SER A 63 12.47 -8.14 -17.79
CA SER A 63 13.15 -9.44 -17.88
C SER A 63 12.25 -10.59 -17.43
N TYR A 64 11.45 -10.37 -16.38
CA TYR A 64 10.52 -11.35 -15.83
C TYR A 64 9.41 -11.71 -16.83
N LEU A 65 8.81 -10.72 -17.50
CA LEU A 65 7.72 -10.95 -18.47
C LEU A 65 8.21 -11.36 -19.86
N SER A 66 9.51 -11.22 -20.15
CA SER A 66 10.07 -11.63 -21.44
C SER A 66 10.02 -13.14 -21.61
N ILE A 67 9.44 -13.61 -22.72
CA ILE A 67 9.44 -15.01 -23.11
C ILE A 67 10.51 -15.21 -24.16
N HIS A 68 11.46 -16.10 -23.89
CA HIS A 68 12.35 -16.61 -24.91
C HIS A 68 11.54 -17.51 -25.85
N THR A 69 11.39 -17.09 -27.11
CA THR A 69 11.22 -18.05 -28.19
C THR A 69 12.61 -18.60 -28.47
N THR A 70 12.92 -19.81 -28.00
CA THR A 70 14.11 -20.54 -28.43
C THR A 70 13.93 -20.93 -29.89
N LYS A 71 13.97 -19.95 -30.80
CA LYS A 71 14.29 -20.22 -32.20
C LYS A 71 15.76 -20.61 -32.20
N LYS A 72 16.06 -21.90 -32.04
CA LYS A 72 17.29 -22.46 -32.62
C LYS A 72 17.21 -22.15 -34.11
N LYS A 73 17.83 -21.05 -34.52
CA LYS A 73 18.03 -20.72 -35.92
C LYS A 73 19.03 -21.77 -36.43
N PRO A 74 18.67 -22.64 -37.40
CA PRO A 74 19.67 -23.51 -38.00
C PRO A 74 20.72 -22.61 -38.67
N ASP A 75 21.98 -22.98 -38.50
CA ASP A 75 23.16 -22.23 -38.92
C ASP A 75 23.02 -21.72 -40.36
N ALA A 76 23.02 -20.40 -40.52
CA ALA A 76 23.26 -19.75 -41.81
C ALA A 76 24.66 -19.14 -41.78
N PRO A 77 25.50 -19.33 -42.82
CA PRO A 77 26.88 -18.86 -42.79
C PRO A 77 26.93 -17.33 -42.76
N ALA A 78 27.81 -16.81 -41.92
CA ALA A 78 28.00 -15.39 -41.66
C ALA A 78 28.48 -14.61 -42.89
N ALA A 79 27.71 -13.60 -43.31
CA ALA A 79 28.22 -12.48 -44.09
C ALA A 79 28.65 -11.37 -43.13
N ALA A 80 29.93 -11.01 -43.18
CA ALA A 80 30.56 -10.03 -42.32
C ALA A 80 30.13 -8.60 -42.66
N THR A 81 29.60 -7.88 -41.67
CA THR A 81 29.48 -6.41 -41.68
C THR A 81 29.84 -5.86 -40.29
N PRO A 82 30.45 -4.66 -40.20
CA PRO A 82 31.28 -4.28 -39.08
C PRO A 82 30.48 -3.71 -37.89
N LYS A 83 31.08 -3.89 -36.72
CA LYS A 83 30.56 -3.59 -35.39
C LYS A 83 30.43 -2.09 -35.16
N THR A 84 29.22 -1.61 -34.89
CA THR A 84 28.99 -0.34 -34.20
C THR A 84 28.83 -0.60 -32.71
N THR A 85 29.72 -0.02 -31.92
CA THR A 85 29.74 -0.03 -30.46
C THR A 85 28.55 0.76 -29.92
N THR A 86 27.46 0.06 -29.62
CA THR A 86 26.43 0.53 -28.68
C THR A 86 26.44 -0.40 -27.48
N THR A 87 26.65 0.20 -26.31
CA THR A 87 26.71 -0.42 -24.99
C THR A 87 25.44 -1.20 -24.70
N ASN A 88 25.42 -2.48 -25.09
CA ASN A 88 24.38 -3.42 -24.70
C ASN A 88 24.64 -3.81 -23.24
N LEU A 89 23.86 -3.24 -22.32
CA LEU A 89 23.63 -3.89 -21.03
C LEU A 89 23.14 -5.32 -21.34
N PRO A 90 23.72 -6.37 -20.74
CA PRO A 90 23.21 -7.70 -20.93
C PRO A 90 21.81 -7.73 -20.34
N THR A 91 20.79 -7.79 -21.19
CA THR A 91 19.45 -8.23 -20.78
C THR A 91 19.58 -9.67 -20.35
N GLN A 92 19.91 -9.85 -19.08
CA GLN A 92 20.05 -11.13 -18.43
C GLN A 92 18.64 -11.73 -18.37
N ASN A 93 18.36 -12.59 -19.34
CA ASN A 93 17.07 -13.24 -19.49
C ASN A 93 16.92 -14.25 -18.34
N LEU A 94 15.93 -14.05 -17.50
CA LEU A 94 15.63 -14.94 -16.37
C LEU A 94 15.14 -16.29 -16.89
N THR A 95 15.58 -17.39 -16.28
CA THR A 95 15.01 -18.73 -16.51
C THR A 95 13.66 -18.87 -15.81
N ASP A 96 12.90 -19.93 -16.08
CA ASP A 96 11.64 -20.15 -15.37
C ASP A 96 11.85 -20.43 -13.88
N ALA A 97 12.93 -21.13 -13.52
CA ALA A 97 13.32 -21.36 -12.14
C ALA A 97 13.70 -20.05 -11.42
N ASP A 98 14.42 -19.16 -12.10
CA ASP A 98 14.75 -17.84 -11.53
C ASP A 98 13.48 -17.03 -11.24
N ARG A 99 12.47 -17.08 -12.13
CA ARG A 99 11.18 -16.42 -11.92
C ARG A 99 10.45 -16.97 -10.69
N ASP A 100 10.43 -18.29 -10.51
CA ASP A 100 9.80 -18.91 -9.34
C ASP A 100 10.55 -18.54 -8.03
N SER A 101 11.87 -18.41 -8.08
CA SER A 101 12.68 -17.93 -6.95
C SER A 101 12.40 -16.46 -6.60
N ILE A 102 12.17 -15.62 -7.63
CA ILE A 102 11.77 -14.23 -7.47
C ILE A 102 10.39 -14.15 -6.83
N ASP A 103 9.44 -14.95 -7.30
CA ASP A 103 8.07 -14.95 -6.79
C ASP A 103 8.02 -15.35 -5.31
N SER A 104 8.71 -16.43 -4.95
CA SER A 104 8.79 -16.90 -3.55
C SER A 104 9.54 -15.93 -2.63
N SER A 105 10.69 -15.41 -3.05
CA SER A 105 11.43 -14.41 -2.25
C SER A 105 10.66 -13.11 -2.06
N THR A 106 9.96 -12.64 -3.10
CA THR A 106 9.12 -11.44 -3.02
C THR A 106 7.92 -11.67 -2.09
N ALA A 107 7.28 -12.83 -2.16
CA ALA A 107 6.18 -13.19 -1.26
C ALA A 107 6.62 -13.22 0.21
N LEU A 108 7.80 -13.78 0.49
CA LEU A 108 8.39 -13.76 1.83
C LEU A 108 8.64 -12.33 2.33
N LEU A 109 9.23 -11.48 1.49
CA LEU A 109 9.47 -10.08 1.85
C LEU A 109 8.17 -9.31 2.12
N LEU A 110 7.13 -9.52 1.32
CA LEU A 110 5.81 -8.90 1.57
C LEU A 110 5.23 -9.37 2.90
N ARG A 111 5.38 -10.65 3.25
CA ARG A 111 4.90 -11.20 4.52
C ARG A 111 5.68 -10.63 5.72
N ASP A 112 6.99 -10.52 5.58
CA ASP A 112 7.86 -9.95 6.61
C ASP A 112 7.55 -8.47 6.83
N LEU A 113 7.33 -7.70 5.75
CA LEU A 113 6.91 -6.30 5.83
C LEU A 113 5.52 -6.15 6.47
N SER A 114 4.57 -7.02 6.10
CA SER A 114 3.23 -7.04 6.73
C SER A 114 3.31 -7.34 8.24
N SER A 115 4.15 -8.30 8.63
CA SER A 115 4.41 -8.61 10.03
C SER A 115 5.08 -7.44 10.75
N SER A 116 6.06 -6.80 10.13
CA SER A 116 6.75 -5.63 10.70
C SER A 116 5.79 -4.46 10.94
N ILE A 117 4.90 -4.15 9.99
CA ILE A 117 3.85 -3.14 10.16
C ILE A 117 2.88 -3.54 11.29
N SER A 118 2.52 -4.82 11.38
CA SER A 118 1.62 -5.32 12.42
C SER A 118 2.25 -5.22 13.82
N ASN A 119 3.53 -5.55 13.95
CA ASN A 119 4.30 -5.37 15.18
C ASN A 119 4.39 -3.89 15.58
N LEU A 120 4.63 -3.01 14.61
CA LEU A 120 4.67 -1.56 14.83
C LEU A 120 3.30 -1.04 15.31
N GLN A 121 2.21 -1.55 14.74
CA GLN A 121 0.85 -1.24 15.18
C GLN A 121 0.58 -1.73 16.60
N SER A 122 0.93 -2.98 16.94
CA SER A 122 0.74 -3.52 18.28
C SER A 122 1.54 -2.75 19.34
N ALA A 123 2.76 -2.34 19.01
CA ALA A 123 3.58 -1.48 19.88
C ALA A 123 2.91 -0.11 20.10
N GLU A 124 2.33 0.49 19.05
CA GLU A 124 1.61 1.76 19.19
C GLU A 124 0.33 1.60 20.02
N GLN A 125 -0.44 0.53 19.83
CA GLN A 125 -1.62 0.23 20.64
C GLN A 125 -1.28 0.13 22.14
N LEU A 126 -0.21 -0.60 22.48
CA LEU A 126 0.25 -0.76 23.86
C LEU A 126 0.68 0.60 24.46
N ARG A 127 1.35 1.44 23.67
CA ARG A 127 1.71 2.81 24.06
C ARG A 127 0.48 3.69 24.28
N GLN A 128 -0.53 3.61 23.41
CA GLN A 128 -1.79 4.34 23.56
C GLN A 128 -2.53 3.93 24.83
N GLU A 129 -2.63 2.63 25.12
CA GLU A 129 -3.24 2.12 26.35
C GLU A 129 -2.49 2.58 27.59
N THR A 130 -1.16 2.51 27.57
CA THR A 130 -0.31 2.95 28.66
C THR A 130 -0.48 4.45 28.92
N GLU A 131 -0.44 5.28 27.87
CA GLU A 131 -0.64 6.73 27.98
C GLU A 131 -2.02 7.07 28.53
N ARG A 132 -3.08 6.39 28.05
CA ARG A 132 -4.44 6.55 28.57
C ARG A 132 -4.52 6.19 30.05
N GLN A 133 -3.90 5.09 30.47
CA GLN A 133 -3.88 4.69 31.88
C GLN A 133 -3.08 5.67 32.75
N LEU A 134 -1.97 6.21 32.24
CA LEU A 134 -1.16 7.20 32.94
C LEU A 134 -1.92 8.52 33.11
N LEU A 135 -2.59 9.00 32.05
CA LEU A 135 -3.46 10.18 32.11
C LEU A 135 -4.60 9.97 33.10
N HIS A 136 -5.25 8.80 33.05
CA HIS A 136 -6.30 8.46 34.00
C HIS A 136 -5.80 8.38 35.46
N LYS A 137 -4.58 7.89 35.70
CA LYS A 137 -3.99 7.88 37.05
C LYS A 137 -3.61 9.28 37.53
N LYS A 138 -3.01 10.09 36.66
CA LYS A 138 -2.53 11.44 36.97
C LYS A 138 -3.67 12.42 37.27
N TYR A 139 -4.75 12.34 36.48
CA TYR A 139 -5.85 13.30 36.56
C TYR A 139 -7.17 12.70 37.11
N GLY A 140 -7.31 11.37 37.15
CA GLY A 140 -8.48 10.67 37.71
C GLY A 140 -8.40 10.41 39.22
N HIS A 141 -7.35 10.87 39.91
CA HIS A 141 -7.21 10.72 41.37
C HIS A 141 -8.04 11.73 42.20
N LEU A 142 -8.81 12.62 41.56
CA LEU A 142 -9.88 13.42 42.19
C LEU A 142 -11.11 12.52 42.50
N LYS A 143 -10.85 11.40 43.18
CA LYS A 143 -11.82 10.36 43.54
C LYS A 143 -12.77 10.89 44.61
N GLY A 144 -14.00 11.17 44.22
CA GLY A 144 -15.15 11.16 45.12
C GLY A 144 -16.13 12.30 44.90
N THR A 145 -15.63 13.51 44.69
CA THR A 145 -16.48 14.71 44.56
C THR A 145 -16.45 15.31 43.16
N GLY A 146 -15.32 15.26 42.44
CA GLY A 146 -15.15 16.00 41.18
C GLY A 146 -16.15 15.64 40.07
N VAL A 147 -16.40 14.36 39.81
CA VAL A 147 -17.26 13.94 38.67
C VAL A 147 -18.74 14.19 38.95
N LEU A 148 -19.21 13.93 40.18
CA LEU A 148 -20.60 14.19 40.59
C LEU A 148 -20.87 15.69 40.77
N TRP A 149 -19.90 16.46 41.30
CA TRP A 149 -20.01 17.92 41.36
C TRP A 149 -19.92 18.57 39.97
N ARG A 150 -19.17 18.01 39.02
CA ARG A 150 -19.07 18.53 37.64
C ARG A 150 -20.35 18.32 36.84
N TRP A 151 -21.01 17.18 37.02
CA TRP A 151 -22.35 16.96 36.47
C TRP A 151 -23.39 17.86 37.15
N ALA A 152 -23.32 18.06 38.47
CA ALA A 152 -24.23 18.94 39.21
C ALA A 152 -24.00 20.45 38.95
N ALA A 153 -22.81 20.86 38.52
CA ALA A 153 -22.48 22.24 38.17
C ALA A 153 -22.95 22.65 36.76
N GLY A 154 -23.61 21.76 36.01
CA GLY A 154 -24.17 22.08 34.70
C GLY A 154 -23.14 22.16 33.57
N ALA A 155 -22.03 21.41 33.67
CA ALA A 155 -21.06 21.32 32.58
C ALA A 155 -21.72 20.66 31.34
N GLU A 156 -21.95 21.46 30.29
CA GLU A 156 -22.52 21.02 29.01
C GLU A 156 -21.44 20.43 28.09
N SER A 157 -20.16 20.80 28.30
CA SER A 157 -19.04 20.31 27.49
C SER A 157 -18.13 19.35 28.25
N PRO A 158 -17.58 18.29 27.60
CA PRO A 158 -16.70 17.30 28.23
C PRO A 158 -15.38 17.87 28.78
N ASP A 159 -15.02 19.10 28.41
CA ASP A 159 -13.82 19.82 28.84
C ASP A 159 -14.06 20.87 29.93
N GLU A 160 -15.32 21.20 30.26
CA GLU A 160 -15.63 22.12 31.35
C GLU A 160 -15.23 21.50 32.70
N GLY A 161 -14.23 22.10 33.36
CA GLY A 161 -13.73 21.66 34.68
C GLY A 161 -12.53 20.70 34.65
N LYS A 162 -11.89 20.46 33.50
CA LYS A 162 -10.56 19.84 33.45
C LYS A 162 -9.48 20.89 33.73
N SER A 163 -8.36 20.49 34.34
CA SER A 163 -7.20 21.38 34.45
C SER A 163 -6.62 21.69 33.06
N GLU A 164 -6.13 22.91 32.85
CA GLU A 164 -5.51 23.33 31.58
C GLU A 164 -4.32 22.41 31.19
N GLU A 165 -3.58 21.94 32.19
CA GLU A 165 -2.52 20.93 32.02
C GLU A 165 -3.04 19.56 31.58
N GLN A 166 -4.26 19.17 31.98
CA GLN A 166 -4.88 17.92 31.55
C GLN A 166 -5.35 18.00 30.10
N ILE A 167 -5.97 19.12 29.72
CA ILE A 167 -6.48 19.35 28.36
C ILE A 167 -5.32 19.30 27.37
N SER A 168 -4.26 20.08 27.61
CA SER A 168 -3.08 20.11 26.75
C SER A 168 -2.37 18.74 26.65
N ALA A 169 -2.30 17.98 27.75
CA ALA A 169 -1.75 16.63 27.73
C ALA A 169 -2.60 15.65 26.90
N GLU A 170 -3.92 15.66 27.08
CA GLU A 170 -4.87 14.85 26.33
C GLU A 170 -4.87 15.20 24.83
N GLU A 171 -4.83 16.49 24.48
CA GLU A 171 -4.74 16.96 23.09
C GLU A 171 -3.43 16.53 22.43
N SER A 172 -2.29 16.69 23.11
CA SER A 172 -0.99 16.26 22.56
C SER A 172 -0.96 14.75 22.30
N ALA A 173 -1.56 13.95 23.19
CA ALA A 173 -1.67 12.50 23.04
C ALA A 173 -2.55 12.13 21.84
N ARG A 174 -3.69 12.81 21.68
CA ARG A 174 -4.58 12.66 20.51
C ARG A 174 -3.87 13.01 19.21
N ASN A 175 -3.16 14.13 19.15
CA ASN A 175 -2.44 14.54 17.94
C ASN A 175 -1.37 13.52 17.54
N ILE A 176 -0.59 13.02 18.49
CA ILE A 176 0.42 11.98 18.22
C ILE A 176 -0.24 10.71 17.70
N ARG A 177 -1.35 10.29 18.33
CA ARG A 177 -2.14 9.14 17.91
C ARG A 177 -2.59 9.29 16.45
N THR A 178 -3.22 10.41 16.10
CA THR A 178 -3.66 10.70 14.73
C THR A 178 -2.52 10.61 13.73
N VAL A 179 -1.37 11.22 14.03
CA VAL A 179 -0.19 11.18 13.13
C VAL A 179 0.32 9.76 12.93
N ARG A 180 0.46 8.99 14.01
CA ARG A 180 1.00 7.62 13.94
C ARG A 180 0.04 6.66 13.24
N GLU A 181 -1.26 6.83 13.43
CA GLU A 181 -2.30 6.07 12.72
C GLU A 181 -2.28 6.37 11.21
N ASN A 182 -2.12 7.64 10.83
CA ASN A 182 -1.92 8.02 9.42
C ASN A 182 -0.64 7.42 8.81
N VAL A 183 0.46 7.36 9.58
CA VAL A 183 1.70 6.72 9.12
C VAL A 183 1.50 5.22 8.90
N LEU A 184 0.84 4.51 9.82
CA LEU A 184 0.55 3.08 9.66
C LEU A 184 -0.31 2.81 8.43
N TRP A 185 -1.34 3.62 8.20
CA TRP A 185 -2.18 3.51 7.01
C TRP A 185 -1.38 3.76 5.72
N PHE A 186 -0.53 4.79 5.70
CA PHE A 186 0.33 5.07 4.55
C PHE A 186 1.26 3.88 4.23
N LEU A 187 1.87 3.27 5.25
CA LEU A 187 2.72 2.09 5.06
C LEU A 187 1.94 0.90 4.51
N ARG A 188 0.75 0.63 5.03
CA ARG A 188 -0.11 -0.47 4.56
C ARG A 188 -0.57 -0.24 3.12
N ARG A 189 -0.97 0.99 2.78
CA ARG A 189 -1.39 1.38 1.44
C ARG A 189 -0.24 1.28 0.42
N ASN A 190 0.98 1.60 0.83
CA ASN A 190 2.13 1.41 -0.05
C ASN A 190 2.49 -0.08 -0.22
N LEU A 191 2.43 -0.88 0.85
CA LEU A 191 2.66 -2.32 0.75
C LEU A 191 1.64 -3.00 -0.18
N GLU A 192 0.37 -2.58 -0.10
CA GLU A 192 -0.69 -3.04 -1.00
C GLU A 192 -0.37 -2.74 -2.48
N GLN A 193 0.09 -1.53 -2.79
CA GLN A 193 0.50 -1.17 -4.16
C GLN A 193 1.62 -2.07 -4.68
N VAL A 194 2.59 -2.42 -3.82
CA VAL A 194 3.66 -3.36 -4.21
C VAL A 194 3.10 -4.76 -4.46
N ALA A 195 2.22 -5.23 -3.59
CA ALA A 195 1.55 -6.53 -3.76
C ALA A 195 0.72 -6.58 -5.06
N GLU A 196 0.05 -5.49 -5.43
CA GLU A 196 -0.70 -5.36 -6.68
C GLU A 196 0.23 -5.45 -7.92
N VAL A 197 1.39 -4.78 -7.88
CA VAL A 197 2.39 -4.86 -8.95
C VAL A 197 2.90 -6.30 -9.12
N GLN A 198 3.23 -6.98 -8.01
CA GLN A 198 3.67 -8.38 -8.07
C GLN A 198 2.57 -9.28 -8.63
N ARG A 199 1.34 -9.17 -8.12
CA ARG A 199 0.19 -9.95 -8.61
C ARG A 199 0.00 -9.76 -10.11
N GLY A 200 0.00 -8.53 -10.59
CA GLY A 200 -0.16 -8.23 -12.02
C GLY A 200 0.97 -8.80 -12.90
N MET A 201 2.17 -9.01 -12.35
CA MET A 201 3.25 -9.70 -13.05
C MET A 201 3.03 -11.21 -13.10
N VAL A 202 2.69 -11.83 -11.96
CA VAL A 202 2.45 -13.27 -11.85
C VAL A 202 1.22 -13.69 -12.67
N GLU A 203 0.15 -12.91 -12.65
CA GLU A 203 -1.07 -13.17 -13.45
C GLU A 203 -0.78 -13.20 -14.95
N LYS A 204 -0.02 -12.20 -15.45
CA LYS A 204 0.45 -12.19 -16.84
C LYS A 204 1.39 -13.34 -17.17
N ARG A 205 2.13 -13.86 -16.20
CA ARG A 205 2.96 -15.05 -16.43
C ARG A 205 2.08 -16.27 -16.59
N ILE A 206 1.11 -16.48 -15.69
CA ILE A 206 0.16 -17.61 -15.75
C ILE A 206 -0.63 -17.57 -17.05
N GLU A 207 -1.17 -16.41 -17.43
CA GLU A 207 -1.91 -16.23 -18.68
C GLU A 207 -1.07 -16.69 -19.88
N ARG A 208 0.18 -16.24 -19.97
CA ARG A 208 1.08 -16.63 -21.07
C ARG A 208 1.51 -18.08 -21.02
N VAL A 209 1.66 -18.69 -19.84
CA VAL A 209 1.97 -20.12 -19.73
C VAL A 209 0.78 -20.94 -20.22
N ARG A 210 -0.45 -20.58 -19.81
CA ARG A 210 -1.68 -21.22 -20.30
C ARG A 210 -1.90 -21.03 -21.80
N GLU A 211 -1.56 -19.87 -22.35
CA GLU A 211 -1.61 -19.63 -23.80
C GLU A 211 -0.60 -20.49 -24.57
N LYS A 212 0.61 -20.69 -24.02
CA LYS A 212 1.62 -21.58 -24.61
C LYS A 212 1.14 -23.03 -24.59
N GLU A 213 0.57 -23.49 -23.47
CA GLU A 213 0.00 -24.83 -23.36
C GLU A 213 -1.04 -25.05 -24.46
N LYS A 214 -1.99 -24.12 -24.61
CA LYS A 214 -2.99 -24.15 -25.69
C LYS A 214 -2.37 -24.13 -27.09
N SER A 215 -1.30 -23.35 -27.29
CA SER A 215 -0.62 -23.21 -28.58
C SER A 215 0.20 -24.46 -28.93
N VAL A 216 0.81 -25.12 -27.95
CA VAL A 216 1.53 -26.39 -28.13
C VAL A 216 0.54 -27.50 -28.41
N LEU A 217 -0.59 -27.55 -27.69
CA LEU A 217 -1.70 -28.48 -27.99
C LEU A 217 -2.21 -28.27 -29.42
N TYR A 218 -2.45 -27.02 -29.83
CA TYR A 218 -2.88 -26.71 -31.19
C TYR A 218 -1.85 -27.11 -32.24
N LYS A 219 -0.56 -26.89 -31.97
CA LYS A 219 0.53 -27.25 -32.90
C LYS A 219 0.78 -28.76 -32.96
N ALA A 220 0.62 -29.48 -31.86
CA ALA A 220 0.76 -30.93 -31.78
C ALA A 220 -0.47 -31.64 -32.37
N ALA A 221 -1.66 -31.06 -32.23
CA ALA A 221 -2.90 -31.60 -32.79
C ALA A 221 -2.96 -31.49 -34.33
N ILE A 222 -2.17 -30.63 -34.96
CA ILE A 222 -2.06 -30.55 -36.42
C ILE A 222 -0.90 -31.44 -36.87
N PRO A 223 -1.16 -32.57 -37.56
CA PRO A 223 -0.10 -33.42 -38.09
C PRO A 223 0.85 -32.62 -38.99
N GLN A 224 2.16 -32.82 -38.81
CA GLN A 224 3.20 -32.10 -39.56
C GLN A 224 3.04 -32.24 -41.08
N GLU A 225 2.50 -33.37 -41.56
CA GLU A 225 2.14 -33.60 -42.96
C GLU A 225 1.07 -32.64 -43.49
N GLN A 226 0.14 -32.20 -42.64
CA GLN A 226 -0.94 -31.30 -43.01
C GLN A 226 -0.45 -29.85 -43.12
N ILE A 227 0.55 -29.45 -42.32
CA ILE A 227 1.23 -28.14 -42.44
C ILE A 227 2.05 -28.07 -43.74
N GLN A 228 2.68 -29.19 -44.14
CA GLN A 228 3.44 -29.28 -45.39
C GLN A 228 2.51 -29.23 -46.63
N ARG A 229 1.37 -29.92 -46.59
CA ARG A 229 0.34 -29.87 -47.66
C ARG A 229 -0.36 -28.52 -47.72
N GLN A 230 -0.72 -27.95 -46.57
CA GLN A 230 -1.36 -26.63 -46.52
C GLN A 230 -0.42 -25.54 -47.05
N ARG A 231 0.90 -25.62 -46.83
CA ARG A 231 1.88 -24.68 -47.40
C ARG A 231 1.97 -24.73 -48.94
N GLN A 232 1.68 -25.87 -49.56
CA GLN A 232 1.58 -26.00 -51.03
C GLN A 232 0.22 -25.54 -51.58
N GLU A 233 -0.80 -25.38 -50.73
CA GLU A 233 -2.18 -25.09 -51.13
C GLU A 233 -2.56 -23.59 -51.03
N TRP A 234 -1.65 -22.72 -50.56
CA TRP A 234 -1.87 -21.26 -50.48
C TRP A 234 -1.78 -20.51 -51.82
N GLU A 235 -1.75 -21.21 -52.97
CA GLU A 235 -1.79 -20.57 -54.30
C GLU A 235 -3.20 -20.49 -54.91
N GLN A 236 -4.26 -20.98 -54.26
CA GLN A 236 -5.63 -20.80 -54.79
C GLN A 236 -6.67 -20.47 -53.69
N PRO A 237 -7.56 -19.49 -53.91
CA PRO A 237 -8.59 -19.16 -52.95
C PRO A 237 -9.82 -20.04 -53.18
N THR A 238 -10.15 -20.93 -52.25
CA THR A 238 -11.53 -21.45 -52.15
C THR A 238 -12.04 -21.41 -50.72
N VAL A 239 -13.26 -20.88 -50.60
CA VAL A 239 -13.96 -20.53 -49.37
C VAL A 239 -14.88 -21.69 -49.01
N ALA A 240 -14.38 -22.74 -48.34
CA ALA A 240 -15.25 -23.79 -47.76
C ALA A 240 -14.50 -24.75 -46.81
N VAL A 241 -13.79 -24.27 -45.79
CA VAL A 241 -13.10 -25.16 -44.82
C VAL A 241 -13.55 -24.84 -43.40
N GLY A 242 -14.78 -25.21 -43.07
CA GLY A 242 -15.32 -25.05 -41.71
C GLY A 242 -15.97 -26.31 -41.13
N ARG A 243 -16.45 -27.24 -41.98
CA ARG A 243 -17.32 -28.35 -41.53
C ARG A 243 -16.68 -29.74 -41.63
N GLU A 244 -15.70 -29.93 -42.51
CA GLU A 244 -15.01 -31.22 -42.68
C GLU A 244 -13.87 -31.44 -41.69
N GLN A 245 -13.22 -30.37 -41.20
CA GLN A 245 -12.15 -30.49 -40.19
C GLN A 245 -12.69 -31.01 -38.86
N GLN A 246 -13.88 -30.59 -38.44
CA GLN A 246 -14.46 -30.96 -37.15
C GLN A 246 -14.80 -32.47 -37.06
N GLN A 247 -15.27 -33.08 -38.15
CA GLN A 247 -15.52 -34.53 -38.21
C GLN A 247 -14.23 -35.38 -38.26
N LYS A 248 -13.13 -34.80 -38.75
CA LYS A 248 -11.83 -35.49 -38.84
C LYS A 248 -11.13 -35.59 -37.47
N TYR A 249 -11.27 -34.57 -36.63
CA TYR A 249 -10.75 -34.57 -35.26
C TYR A 249 -11.51 -35.56 -34.36
N GLU A 250 -12.84 -35.68 -34.53
CA GLU A 250 -13.64 -36.69 -33.80
C GLU A 250 -13.21 -38.12 -34.17
N LYS A 251 -12.90 -38.38 -35.45
CA LYS A 251 -12.46 -39.69 -35.92
C LYS A 251 -11.03 -40.06 -35.50
N ALA A 252 -10.15 -39.07 -35.30
CA ALA A 252 -8.79 -39.28 -34.81
C ALA A 252 -8.74 -39.65 -33.31
N SER A 253 -9.72 -39.19 -32.52
CA SER A 253 -9.85 -39.58 -31.10
C SER A 253 -10.41 -41.00 -30.88
N THR A 254 -10.86 -41.68 -31.94
CA THR A 254 -11.49 -43.01 -31.87
C THR A 254 -10.91 -43.96 -32.94
N LEU A 255 -9.59 -44.03 -33.05
CA LEU A 255 -8.93 -45.07 -33.85
C LEU A 255 -9.12 -46.43 -33.14
N SER A 256 -9.63 -47.42 -33.88
CA SER A 256 -9.74 -48.81 -33.40
C SER A 256 -8.34 -49.44 -33.30
N ASP A 257 -8.12 -50.35 -32.35
CA ASP A 257 -6.87 -51.10 -32.18
C ASP A 257 -6.42 -51.84 -33.46
N GLN A 258 -7.35 -52.13 -34.38
CA GLN A 258 -7.05 -52.68 -35.69
C GLN A 258 -6.47 -51.64 -36.66
N GLU A 259 -6.96 -50.39 -36.61
CA GLU A 259 -6.48 -49.32 -37.47
C GLU A 259 -5.08 -48.87 -37.03
N THR A 260 -4.81 -48.80 -35.72
CA THR A 260 -3.46 -48.52 -35.19
C THR A 260 -2.45 -49.58 -35.62
N ALA A 261 -2.79 -50.87 -35.51
CA ALA A 261 -1.93 -51.97 -35.98
C ALA A 261 -1.67 -51.93 -37.50
N THR A 262 -2.66 -51.52 -38.31
CA THR A 262 -2.45 -51.35 -39.75
C THR A 262 -1.55 -50.16 -40.09
N ILE A 263 -1.60 -49.08 -39.31
CA ILE A 263 -0.73 -47.91 -39.48
C ILE A 263 0.69 -48.24 -39.03
N GLU A 264 0.85 -48.94 -37.92
CA GLU A 264 2.14 -49.42 -37.40
C GLU A 264 2.85 -50.37 -38.39
N SER A 265 2.09 -51.22 -39.10
CA SER A 265 2.66 -52.10 -40.14
C SER A 265 3.04 -51.38 -41.46
N GLN A 266 2.51 -50.17 -41.70
CA GLN A 266 2.84 -49.35 -42.87
C GLN A 266 4.00 -48.38 -42.61
N LEU A 267 4.35 -48.14 -41.34
CA LEU A 267 5.45 -47.28 -40.94
C LEU A 267 6.76 -48.07 -40.91
N SER A 268 7.85 -47.46 -41.40
CA SER A 268 9.18 -48.03 -41.22
C SER A 268 9.53 -48.08 -39.73
N ALA A 269 10.31 -49.09 -39.31
CA ALA A 269 10.73 -49.23 -37.92
C ALA A 269 11.43 -47.97 -37.37
N GLU A 270 12.14 -47.24 -38.24
CA GLU A 270 12.79 -45.96 -37.91
C GLU A 270 11.78 -44.83 -37.64
N GLN A 271 10.70 -44.73 -38.42
CA GLN A 271 9.63 -43.75 -38.19
C GLN A 271 8.86 -44.03 -36.90
N LEU A 272 8.64 -45.31 -36.57
CA LEU A 272 7.94 -45.73 -35.35
C LEU A 272 8.77 -45.40 -34.09
N GLN A 273 10.10 -45.56 -34.16
CA GLN A 273 11.01 -45.11 -33.12
C GLN A 273 10.99 -43.58 -32.95
N LEU A 274 10.93 -42.84 -34.07
CA LEU A 274 10.88 -41.38 -34.06
C LEU A 274 9.56 -40.86 -33.47
N PHE A 275 8.42 -41.49 -33.77
CA PHE A 275 7.13 -41.21 -33.12
C PHE A 275 7.14 -41.52 -31.63
N ALA A 276 7.77 -42.62 -31.21
CA ALA A 276 7.90 -42.96 -29.80
C ALA A 276 8.74 -41.91 -29.05
N GLU A 277 9.83 -41.45 -29.66
CA GLU A 277 10.68 -40.39 -29.11
C GLU A 277 9.95 -39.03 -29.06
N GLU A 278 9.21 -38.67 -30.12
CA GLU A 278 8.39 -37.46 -30.15
C GLU A 278 7.27 -37.47 -29.10
N ASN A 279 6.60 -38.61 -28.91
CA ASN A 279 5.59 -38.78 -27.87
C ASN A 279 6.18 -38.64 -26.46
N ASP A 280 7.33 -39.27 -26.18
CA ASP A 280 8.03 -39.14 -24.89
C ASP A 280 8.48 -37.69 -24.65
N MET A 281 9.00 -37.00 -25.68
CA MET A 281 9.33 -35.58 -25.61
C MET A 281 8.09 -34.72 -25.31
N MET A 282 6.96 -35.00 -25.98
CA MET A 282 5.71 -34.28 -25.78
C MET A 282 5.19 -34.46 -24.35
N LEU A 283 5.24 -35.69 -23.82
CA LEU A 283 4.82 -36.01 -22.46
C LEU A 283 5.66 -35.26 -21.42
N ARG A 284 6.99 -35.30 -21.55
CA ARG A 284 7.90 -34.55 -20.66
C ARG A 284 7.67 -33.04 -20.72
N HIS A 285 7.40 -32.51 -21.91
CA HIS A 285 7.05 -31.09 -22.06
C HIS A 285 5.72 -30.78 -21.35
N TYR A 286 4.71 -31.64 -21.45
CA TYR A 286 3.45 -31.46 -20.72
C TYR A 286 3.66 -31.45 -19.21
N GLU A 287 4.40 -32.43 -18.67
CA GLU A 287 4.72 -32.51 -17.25
C GLU A 287 5.45 -31.25 -16.75
N ASP A 288 6.41 -30.74 -17.52
CA ASP A 288 7.14 -29.52 -17.20
C ASP A 288 6.24 -28.27 -17.25
N THR A 289 5.38 -28.16 -18.27
CA THR A 289 4.42 -27.04 -18.35
C THR A 289 3.40 -27.07 -17.22
N LEU A 290 2.89 -28.24 -16.85
CA LEU A 290 1.91 -28.41 -15.79
C LEU A 290 2.53 -28.06 -14.43
N SER A 291 3.76 -28.51 -14.19
CA SER A 291 4.53 -28.15 -12.99
C SER A 291 4.72 -26.63 -12.86
N LYS A 292 5.01 -25.94 -13.98
CA LYS A 292 5.13 -24.47 -14.02
C LYS A 292 3.81 -23.76 -13.74
N VAL A 293 2.70 -24.25 -14.30
CA VAL A 293 1.36 -23.70 -14.01
C VAL A 293 1.03 -23.87 -12.53
N GLN A 294 1.22 -25.07 -11.98
CA GLN A 294 0.94 -25.36 -10.57
C GLN A 294 1.75 -24.47 -9.61
N ASN A 295 3.05 -24.29 -9.88
CA ASN A 295 3.90 -23.42 -9.06
C ASN A 295 3.46 -21.96 -9.15
N ALA A 296 3.15 -21.47 -10.35
CA ALA A 296 2.67 -20.12 -10.54
C ALA A 296 1.30 -19.88 -9.88
N GLU A 297 0.38 -20.85 -9.96
CA GLU A 297 -0.91 -20.82 -9.27
C GLU A 297 -0.76 -20.80 -7.75
N LYS A 298 0.14 -21.63 -7.21
CA LYS A 298 0.46 -21.62 -5.77
C LYS A 298 0.96 -20.25 -5.32
N SER A 299 1.89 -19.65 -6.07
CA SER A 299 2.38 -18.30 -5.77
C SER A 299 1.28 -17.25 -5.87
N LEU A 300 0.42 -17.33 -6.88
CA LEU A 300 -0.72 -16.42 -7.02
C LEU A 300 -1.70 -16.55 -5.85
N LEU A 301 -1.99 -17.76 -5.38
CA LEU A 301 -2.84 -17.99 -4.21
C LEU A 301 -2.24 -17.39 -2.94
N GLU A 302 -0.93 -17.56 -2.74
CA GLU A 302 -0.23 -16.97 -1.60
C GLU A 302 -0.32 -15.44 -1.64
N ILE A 303 0.01 -14.82 -2.77
CA ILE A 303 -0.06 -13.36 -2.96
C ILE A 303 -1.50 -12.85 -2.79
N SER A 304 -2.48 -13.57 -3.34
CA SER A 304 -3.90 -13.23 -3.23
C SER A 304 -4.39 -13.28 -1.78
N SER A 305 -3.98 -14.30 -1.01
CA SER A 305 -4.33 -14.39 0.41
C SER A 305 -3.71 -13.26 1.24
N LEU A 306 -2.45 -12.91 0.95
CA LEU A 306 -1.77 -11.76 1.56
C LEU A 306 -2.50 -10.46 1.21
N GLN A 307 -2.84 -10.25 -0.07
CA GLN A 307 -3.56 -9.05 -0.51
C GLN A 307 -4.93 -8.95 0.15
N GLN A 308 -5.70 -10.03 0.21
CA GLN A 308 -6.99 -10.05 0.88
C GLN A 308 -6.88 -9.62 2.35
N THR A 309 -5.82 -10.09 3.02
CA THR A 309 -5.51 -9.68 4.40
C THR A 309 -5.19 -8.19 4.47
N LEU A 310 -4.36 -7.66 3.58
CA LEU A 310 -4.02 -6.22 3.53
C LEU A 310 -5.24 -5.35 3.22
N VAL A 311 -6.08 -5.73 2.26
CA VAL A 311 -7.30 -5.01 1.89
C VAL A 311 -8.29 -4.98 3.05
N SER A 312 -8.48 -6.11 3.73
CA SER A 312 -9.31 -6.17 4.96
C SER A 312 -8.78 -5.26 6.07
N HIS A 313 -7.46 -5.22 6.27
CA HIS A 313 -6.86 -4.29 7.22
C HIS A 313 -7.01 -2.81 6.81
N LEU A 314 -7.00 -2.51 5.51
CA LEU A 314 -7.20 -1.15 5.02
C LEU A 314 -8.65 -0.72 5.14
N SER A 315 -9.62 -1.58 4.81
CA SER A 315 -11.04 -1.25 4.95
C SER A 315 -11.44 -0.98 6.39
N THR A 316 -10.94 -1.79 7.33
CA THR A 316 -11.15 -1.56 8.77
C THR A 316 -10.47 -0.28 9.27
N GLN A 317 -9.32 0.11 8.69
CA GLN A 317 -8.63 1.35 9.05
C GLN A 317 -9.18 2.60 8.37
N GLU A 318 -9.78 2.48 7.19
CA GLU A 318 -10.33 3.61 6.43
C GLU A 318 -11.50 4.27 7.15
N GLU A 319 -12.40 3.47 7.74
CA GLU A 319 -13.49 3.97 8.56
C GLU A 319 -12.96 4.78 9.76
N TYR A 320 -11.96 4.21 10.45
CA TYR A 320 -11.36 4.82 11.62
C TYR A 320 -10.53 6.08 11.29
N ILE A 321 -9.84 6.11 10.15
CA ILE A 321 -9.13 7.32 9.67
C ILE A 321 -10.10 8.39 9.19
N SER A 322 -11.19 8.02 8.53
CA SER A 322 -12.22 8.98 8.14
C SER A 322 -12.82 9.68 9.36
N GLN A 323 -13.03 8.91 10.45
CA GLN A 323 -13.41 9.47 11.73
C GLN A 323 -12.32 10.40 12.30
N LEU A 324 -11.06 9.98 12.34
CA LEU A 324 -9.95 10.82 12.83
C LEU A 324 -9.75 12.10 12.05
N VAL A 325 -9.91 12.07 10.72
CA VAL A 325 -9.81 13.26 9.87
C VAL A 325 -10.94 14.23 10.20
N THR A 326 -12.14 13.71 10.38
CA THR A 326 -13.30 14.49 10.82
C THR A 326 -13.05 15.09 12.21
N ASP A 327 -12.57 14.27 13.16
CA ASP A 327 -12.23 14.70 14.52
C ASP A 327 -11.09 15.72 14.54
N ALA A 328 -10.08 15.59 13.67
CA ALA A 328 -9.00 16.55 13.53
C ALA A 328 -9.50 17.87 12.95
N SER A 329 -10.40 17.83 11.95
CA SER A 329 -10.98 19.03 11.35
C SER A 329 -11.84 19.81 12.34
N THR A 330 -12.67 19.10 13.11
CA THR A 330 -13.51 19.69 14.16
C THR A 330 -12.66 20.21 15.32
N THR A 331 -11.60 19.49 15.70
CA THR A 331 -10.64 19.95 16.72
C THR A 331 -9.93 21.23 16.27
N ALA A 332 -9.46 21.29 15.02
CA ALA A 332 -8.83 22.49 14.48
C ALA A 332 -9.78 23.69 14.46
N GLU A 333 -11.04 23.47 14.10
CA GLU A 333 -12.08 24.50 14.14
C GLU A 333 -12.38 24.95 15.58
N ASN A 334 -12.50 24.02 16.52
CA ASN A 334 -12.79 24.29 17.92
C ASN A 334 -11.65 25.03 18.61
N VAL A 335 -10.39 24.63 18.38
CA VAL A 335 -9.21 25.35 18.88
C VAL A 335 -9.14 26.75 18.27
N GLY A 336 -9.46 26.90 16.98
CA GLY A 336 -9.51 28.20 16.30
C GLY A 336 -10.58 29.14 16.89
N LYS A 337 -11.78 28.61 17.15
CA LYS A 337 -12.88 29.33 17.82
C LYS A 337 -12.50 29.68 19.26
N GLY A 338 -11.97 28.72 20.01
CA GLY A 338 -11.50 28.92 21.39
C GLY A 338 -10.43 29.99 21.50
N ASN A 339 -9.42 30.00 20.63
CA ASN A 339 -8.39 31.04 20.64
C ASN A 339 -8.96 32.43 20.28
N LYS A 340 -9.95 32.48 19.38
CA LYS A 340 -10.68 33.71 19.05
C LYS A 340 -11.52 34.21 20.23
N GLU A 341 -12.11 33.31 20.99
CA GLU A 341 -12.86 33.62 22.22
C GLU A 341 -11.95 34.07 23.35
N LEU A 342 -10.78 33.44 23.53
CA LEU A 342 -9.75 33.88 24.47
C LEU A 342 -9.25 35.29 24.12
N LYS A 343 -9.03 35.58 22.83
CA LYS A 343 -8.69 36.92 22.38
C LYS A 343 -9.81 37.93 22.66
N ARG A 344 -11.07 37.56 22.40
CA ARG A 344 -12.24 38.40 22.71
C ARG A 344 -12.44 38.59 24.22
N ALA A 345 -12.13 37.58 25.03
CA ALA A 345 -12.19 37.65 26.49
C ALA A 345 -11.08 38.56 27.04
N ASN A 346 -9.88 38.51 26.47
CA ASN A 346 -8.78 39.41 26.82
C ASN A 346 -9.07 40.88 26.40
N GLU A 347 -9.76 41.07 25.26
CA GLU A 347 -10.17 42.40 24.79
C GLU A 347 -11.34 43.00 25.60
N ARG A 348 -12.17 42.16 26.23
CA ARG A 348 -13.22 42.63 27.15
C ARG A 348 -12.56 43.07 28.46
N LYS A 349 -12.31 44.37 28.62
CA LYS A 349 -12.02 44.98 29.94
C LYS A 349 -13.11 44.53 30.92
N SER A 350 -12.66 44.02 32.07
CA SER A 350 -13.47 43.34 33.07
C SER A 350 -14.84 44.01 33.26
N THR A 351 -15.91 43.33 32.84
CA THR A 351 -17.29 43.75 33.08
C THR A 351 -17.54 43.98 34.57
N ALA A 352 -16.84 43.23 35.43
CA ALA A 352 -16.88 43.43 36.87
C ALA A 352 -16.26 44.77 37.31
N GLN A 353 -15.17 45.23 36.68
CA GLN A 353 -14.62 46.57 36.93
C GLN A 353 -15.60 47.65 36.48
N MET A 354 -16.25 47.50 35.32
CA MET A 354 -17.26 48.46 34.86
C MET A 354 -18.45 48.57 35.84
N VAL A 355 -18.97 47.44 36.31
CA VAL A 355 -20.09 47.42 37.29
C VAL A 355 -19.65 48.04 38.63
N PHE A 356 -18.44 47.75 39.10
CA PHE A 356 -17.89 48.36 40.32
C PHE A 356 -17.75 49.88 40.22
N TRP A 357 -17.25 50.40 39.09
CA TRP A 357 -17.15 51.86 38.90
C TRP A 357 -18.51 52.52 38.70
N CYS A 358 -19.46 51.85 38.05
CA CYS A 358 -20.85 52.32 37.96
C CYS A 358 -21.51 52.40 39.35
N THR A 359 -21.35 51.38 40.20
CA THR A 359 -21.92 51.39 41.55
C THR A 359 -21.22 52.40 42.45
N ALA A 360 -19.90 52.51 42.40
CA ALA A 360 -19.16 53.54 43.13
C ALA A 360 -19.58 54.95 42.70
N GLY A 361 -19.74 55.20 41.40
CA GLY A 361 -20.21 56.48 40.87
C GLY A 361 -21.63 56.82 41.32
N LEU A 362 -22.54 55.84 41.32
CA LEU A 362 -23.92 56.03 41.80
C LEU A 362 -23.94 56.33 43.31
N CYS A 363 -23.14 55.63 44.12
CA CYS A 363 -23.02 55.91 45.55
C CYS A 363 -22.49 57.32 45.81
N VAL A 364 -21.44 57.75 45.09
CA VAL A 364 -20.89 59.11 45.22
C VAL A 364 -21.93 60.16 44.79
N TRP A 365 -22.66 59.90 43.71
CA TRP A 365 -23.74 60.78 43.25
C TRP A 365 -24.84 60.96 44.31
N LEU A 366 -25.27 59.88 44.96
CA LEU A 366 -26.29 59.95 46.02
C LEU A 366 -25.81 60.75 47.23
N VAL A 367 -24.55 60.59 47.65
CA VAL A 367 -23.98 61.36 48.77
C VAL A 367 -23.90 62.85 48.44
N VAL A 368 -23.50 63.21 47.22
CA VAL A 368 -23.46 64.61 46.79
C VAL A 368 -24.86 65.21 46.67
N TRP A 369 -25.83 64.44 46.18
CA TRP A 369 -27.21 64.87 46.09
C TRP A 369 -27.82 65.18 47.47
N ASP A 370 -27.63 64.28 48.44
CA ASP A 370 -28.07 64.43 49.84
C ASP A 370 -27.35 65.58 50.57
N ALA A 371 -26.15 65.97 50.13
CA ALA A 371 -25.43 67.09 50.70
C ALA A 371 -25.87 68.47 50.16
N ILE A 372 -26.53 68.50 49.00
CA ILE A 372 -26.93 69.73 48.31
C ILE A 372 -28.42 70.06 48.50
N PHE A 373 -29.27 69.03 48.58
CA PHE A 373 -30.72 69.13 48.79
C PHE A 373 -31.10 68.50 50.12
#